data_AF-A0A0A1WGE1-F1
#
_entry.id   AF-A0A0A1WGE1-F1
#
_cell.length_a   1.000
_cell.length_b   1.000
_cell.length_c   1.000
_cell.angle_alpha   90.00
_cell.angle_beta   90.00
_cell.angle_gamma   90.00
#
_symmetry.space_group_name_H-M   'P 1'
#
loop_
_entity.id
_entity.type
_entity.pdbx_description
1 polymer ?
#
loop_
_entity_poly.entity_id
_entity_poly.type
_entity_poly.pdbx_seq_one_letter_code
_entity_poly.pdbx_strand_id
1 'polypeptide(L)'
;SVQYEQCVNVATQASANLSAEAALNRATFMKETSAICSNFTSCHSDTDNLDFFNCYATAASTDINEIYNLSTDASNAAISLKGGLQQIKDTENICTNTAQSTYTEQTSETYRQLNECFVNGLPTASTIAIN
;
A
#
# COMPACT_ATOMS: atom_id res chain seq x y z
N SER A 1 -10.87 16.07 -12.40
CA SER A 1 -10.68 15.73 -13.82
C SER A 1 -10.58 14.21 -13.93
N VAL A 2 -10.87 13.61 -15.09
CA VAL A 2 -10.78 12.14 -15.28
C VAL A 2 -9.38 11.60 -14.91
N GLN A 3 -8.32 12.34 -15.26
CA GLN A 3 -6.95 11.96 -14.90
C GLN A 3 -6.71 11.96 -13.38
N TYR A 4 -7.24 12.96 -12.66
CA TYR A 4 -7.13 13.00 -11.20
C TYR A 4 -7.79 11.78 -10.55
N GLU A 5 -9.02 11.44 -10.97
CA GLU A 5 -9.75 10.28 -10.46
C GLU A 5 -9.02 8.97 -10.77
N GLN A 6 -8.41 8.86 -11.94
CA GLN A 6 -7.57 7.72 -12.29
C GLN A 6 -6.37 7.56 -11.35
N CYS A 7 -5.67 8.65 -11.01
CA CYS A 7 -4.56 8.62 -10.05
C CYS A 7 -4.99 8.03 -8.69
N VAL A 8 -6.11 8.52 -8.16
CA VAL A 8 -6.66 8.07 -6.87
C VAL A 8 -7.07 6.60 -6.92
N ASN A 9 -7.73 6.18 -8.01
CA ASN A 9 -8.17 4.79 -8.17
C ASN A 9 -7.00 3.80 -8.27
N VAL A 10 -5.93 4.16 -8.98
CA VAL A 10 -4.72 3.35 -9.08
C VAL A 10 -4.02 3.23 -7.72
N ALA A 11 -3.86 4.35 -7.01
CA ALA A 11 -3.25 4.35 -5.68
C ALA A 11 -4.06 3.53 -4.65
N THR A 12 -5.39 3.60 -4.73
CA THR A 12 -6.31 2.83 -3.88
C THR A 12 -6.15 1.33 -4.13
N GLN A 13 -6.13 0.90 -5.40
CA GLN A 13 -5.91 -0.51 -5.74
C GLN A 13 -4.52 -1.00 -5.33
N ALA A 14 -3.47 -0.21 -5.56
CA ALA A 14 -2.13 -0.55 -5.14
C ALA A 14 -2.03 -0.72 -3.61
N SER A 15 -2.65 0.19 -2.85
CA SER A 15 -2.69 0.12 -1.38
C SER A 15 -3.45 -1.11 -0.89
N ALA A 16 -4.57 -1.44 -1.52
CA ALA A 16 -5.35 -2.63 -1.20
C ALA A 16 -4.55 -3.92 -1.46
N ASN A 17 -3.87 -4.01 -2.60
CA ASN A 17 -3.03 -5.17 -2.95
C ASN A 17 -1.89 -5.34 -1.94
N LEU A 18 -1.15 -4.26 -1.65
CA LEU A 18 -0.05 -4.31 -0.67
C LEU A 18 -0.55 -4.69 0.72
N SER A 19 -1.72 -4.21 1.12
CA SER A 19 -2.35 -4.58 2.40
C SER A 19 -2.78 -6.05 2.44
N ALA A 20 -3.25 -6.60 1.31
CA ALA A 20 -3.60 -8.01 1.21
C ALA A 20 -2.36 -8.91 1.33
N GLU A 21 -1.24 -8.53 0.70
CA GLU A 21 0.04 -9.23 0.87
C GLU A 21 0.53 -9.19 2.32
N ALA A 22 0.45 -8.02 2.98
CA ALA A 22 0.78 -7.91 4.39
C ALA A 22 -0.12 -8.77 5.30
N ALA A 23 -1.38 -8.96 4.94
CA ALA A 23 -2.29 -9.85 5.67
C ALA A 23 -1.86 -11.33 5.58
N LEU A 24 -1.27 -11.76 4.46
CA LEU A 24 -0.69 -13.10 4.34
C LEU A 24 0.51 -13.26 5.27
N ASN A 25 1.44 -12.30 5.31
CA ASN A 25 2.58 -12.31 6.24
C ASN A 25 2.11 -12.34 7.70
N ARG A 26 1.08 -11.57 8.03
CA ARG A 26 0.46 -11.60 9.37
C ARG A 26 -0.05 -12.99 9.73
N ALA A 27 -0.70 -13.70 8.81
CA ALA A 27 -1.20 -15.06 9.06
C ALA A 27 -0.04 -16.04 9.31
N THR A 28 1.08 -15.89 8.61
CA THR A 28 2.31 -16.66 8.86
C THR A 28 2.84 -16.44 10.28
N PHE A 29 3.00 -15.18 10.72
CA PHE A 29 3.46 -14.86 12.07
C PHE A 29 2.52 -15.40 13.17
N MET A 30 1.20 -15.38 12.92
CA MET A 30 0.23 -15.99 13.84
C MET A 30 0.44 -17.50 13.97
N LYS A 31 0.74 -18.20 12.86
CA LYS A 31 1.01 -19.63 12.86
C LYS A 31 2.31 -19.95 13.60
N GLU A 32 3.38 -19.21 13.34
CA GLU A 32 4.68 -19.36 14.02
C GLU A 32 4.53 -19.15 15.53
N THR A 33 3.86 -18.07 15.93
CA THR A 33 3.58 -17.79 17.34
C THR A 33 2.75 -18.89 17.98
N SER A 34 1.73 -19.42 17.26
CA SER A 34 0.93 -20.53 17.76
C SER A 34 1.75 -21.80 17.97
N ALA A 35 2.74 -22.08 17.11
CA ALA A 35 3.63 -23.23 17.27
C ALA A 35 4.51 -23.07 18.51
N ILE A 36 5.13 -21.90 18.69
CA ILE A 36 5.92 -21.56 19.87
C ILE A 36 5.05 -21.74 21.13
N CYS A 37 3.87 -21.13 21.17
CA CYS A 37 2.95 -21.29 22.31
C CYS A 37 2.55 -22.76 22.54
N SER A 38 2.37 -23.55 21.48
CA SER A 38 2.04 -24.97 21.59
C SER A 38 3.15 -25.76 22.28
N ASN A 39 4.42 -25.45 21.99
CA ASN A 39 5.56 -26.12 22.62
C ASN A 39 5.56 -25.90 24.13
N PHE A 40 5.41 -24.65 24.58
CA PHE A 40 5.30 -24.32 26.00
C PHE A 40 4.06 -24.94 26.66
N THR A 41 2.90 -24.84 26.02
CA THR A 41 1.64 -25.32 26.60
C THR A 41 1.55 -26.84 26.65
N SER A 42 2.32 -27.56 25.82
CA SER A 42 2.43 -29.01 25.90
C SER A 42 3.02 -29.49 27.24
N CYS A 43 3.92 -28.70 27.84
CA CYS A 43 4.51 -29.00 29.15
C CYS A 43 3.48 -28.93 30.30
N HIS A 44 2.31 -28.30 30.10
CA HIS A 44 1.31 -28.18 31.16
C HIS A 44 0.69 -29.51 31.59
N SER A 45 0.83 -30.58 30.78
CA SER A 45 0.36 -31.92 31.17
C SER A 45 1.31 -32.65 32.12
N ASP A 46 2.53 -32.15 32.31
CA ASP A 46 3.52 -32.80 33.17
C ASP A 46 3.16 -32.59 34.64
N THR A 47 2.88 -33.68 35.34
CA THR A 47 2.50 -33.65 36.76
C THR A 47 3.70 -33.71 37.71
N ASP A 48 4.85 -34.15 37.21
CA ASP A 48 6.11 -34.14 37.96
C ASP A 48 6.81 -32.77 37.78
N ASN A 49 7.26 -32.18 38.88
CA ASN A 49 7.84 -30.84 38.86
C ASN A 49 9.18 -30.78 38.12
N LEU A 50 10.00 -31.83 38.21
CA LEU A 50 11.29 -31.86 37.53
C LEU A 50 11.09 -31.99 36.02
N ASP A 51 10.18 -32.86 35.59
CA ASP A 51 9.82 -33.02 34.18
C ASP A 51 9.23 -31.72 33.62
N PHE A 52 8.32 -31.08 34.34
CA PHE A 52 7.77 -29.78 33.98
C PHE A 52 8.87 -28.72 33.75
N PHE A 53 9.82 -28.58 34.68
CA PHE A 53 10.91 -27.60 34.54
C PHE A 53 11.84 -27.93 33.37
N ASN A 54 12.17 -29.21 33.17
CA ASN A 54 13.01 -29.65 32.05
C ASN A 54 12.32 -29.44 30.70
N CYS A 55 11.00 -29.68 30.62
CA CYS A 55 10.20 -29.44 29.43
C CYS A 55 10.24 -27.96 29.04
N TYR A 56 10.00 -27.05 29.99
CA TYR A 56 10.09 -25.60 29.75
C TYR A 56 11.48 -25.15 29.32
N ALA A 57 12.54 -25.65 29.96
CA ALA A 57 13.91 -25.34 29.58
C ALA A 57 14.21 -25.79 28.14
N THR A 58 13.72 -26.97 27.77
CA THR A 58 13.86 -27.52 26.41
C THR A 58 13.09 -26.67 25.40
N ALA A 59 11.79 -26.44 25.62
CA ALA A 59 10.94 -25.62 24.75
C ALA A 59 11.54 -24.22 24.53
N ALA A 60 11.99 -23.57 25.60
CA ALA A 60 12.66 -22.28 25.51
C ALA A 60 13.95 -22.34 24.69
N SER A 61 14.80 -23.35 24.91
CA SER A 61 16.05 -23.51 24.17
C SER A 61 15.85 -23.80 22.68
N THR A 62 14.78 -24.53 22.34
CA THR A 62 14.41 -24.84 20.96
C THR A 62 13.86 -23.62 20.25
N ASP A 63 12.97 -22.87 20.91
CA ASP A 63 12.21 -21.79 20.27
C ASP A 63 12.91 -20.43 20.31
N ILE A 64 14.02 -20.27 21.05
CA ILE A 64 14.69 -18.97 21.19
C ILE A 64 15.10 -18.38 19.83
N ASN A 65 15.60 -19.21 18.91
CA ASN A 65 15.99 -18.76 17.57
C ASN A 65 14.77 -18.42 16.71
N GLU A 66 13.69 -19.21 16.82
CA GLU A 66 12.40 -18.94 16.15
C GLU A 66 11.84 -17.59 16.60
N ILE A 67 11.88 -17.30 17.90
CA ILE A 67 11.44 -16.00 18.46
C ILE A 67 12.28 -14.83 17.92
N TYR A 68 13.61 -14.99 17.81
CA TYR A 68 14.46 -13.96 17.23
C TYR A 68 14.18 -13.72 15.74
N ASN A 69 13.97 -14.79 14.97
CA ASN A 69 13.61 -14.70 13.56
C ASN A 69 12.26 -14.01 13.40
N LEU A 70 11.23 -14.47 14.13
CA LEU A 70 9.90 -13.86 14.16
C LEU A 70 9.97 -12.36 14.47
N SER A 71 10.74 -11.97 15.49
CA SER A 71 10.93 -10.55 15.84
C SER A 71 11.56 -9.74 14.70
N THR A 72 12.56 -10.32 14.04
CA THR A 72 13.28 -9.67 12.93
C THR A 72 12.38 -9.54 11.70
N ASP A 73 11.70 -10.62 11.34
CA ASP A 73 10.83 -10.68 10.18
C ASP A 73 9.60 -9.80 10.35
N ALA A 74 9.00 -9.77 11.54
CA ALA A 74 7.91 -8.86 11.87
C ALA A 74 8.34 -7.39 11.76
N SER A 75 9.54 -7.06 12.25
CA SER A 75 10.09 -5.70 12.14
C SER A 75 10.34 -5.31 10.69
N ASN A 76 10.94 -6.20 9.90
CA ASN A 76 11.20 -5.97 8.48
C ASN A 76 9.90 -5.85 7.67
N ALA A 77 8.91 -6.70 7.94
CA ALA A 77 7.60 -6.64 7.30
C ALA A 77 6.89 -5.30 7.60
N ALA A 78 6.95 -4.83 8.85
CA ALA A 78 6.38 -3.53 9.23
C ALA A 78 7.07 -2.36 8.53
N ILE A 79 8.41 -2.38 8.46
CA ILE A 79 9.19 -1.36 7.73
C ILE A 79 8.83 -1.38 6.24
N SER A 80 8.79 -2.57 5.63
CA SER A 80 8.47 -2.76 4.22
C SER A 80 7.06 -2.25 3.88
N LEU A 81 6.06 -2.64 4.67
CA LEU A 81 4.67 -2.18 4.48
C LEU A 81 4.56 -0.66 4.60
N LYS A 82 5.18 -0.07 5.64
CA LYS A 82 5.18 1.38 5.84
C LYS A 82 5.84 2.10 4.65
N GLY A 83 6.98 1.61 4.19
CA GLY A 83 7.70 2.16 3.04
C GLY A 83 6.88 2.08 1.76
N GLY A 84 6.28 0.92 1.47
CA GLY A 84 5.46 0.70 0.29
C GLY A 84 4.22 1.60 0.27
N LEU A 85 3.50 1.73 1.40
CA LEU A 85 2.35 2.63 1.50
C LEU A 85 2.75 4.10 1.30
N GLN A 86 3.89 4.53 1.85
CA GLN A 86 4.40 5.88 1.64
C GLN A 86 4.72 6.11 0.17
N GLN A 87 5.40 5.17 -0.49
CA GLN A 87 5.72 5.27 -1.91
C GLN A 87 4.47 5.36 -2.79
N ILE A 88 3.43 4.58 -2.48
CA ILE A 88 2.14 4.66 -3.18
C ILE A 88 1.52 6.05 -3.00
N LYS A 89 1.55 6.59 -1.77
CA LYS A 89 1.01 7.93 -1.48
C LYS A 89 1.78 9.03 -2.19
N ASP A 90 3.11 8.94 -2.23
CA ASP A 90 3.95 9.89 -2.93
C ASP A 90 3.67 9.86 -4.44
N THR A 91 3.50 8.66 -5.00
CA THR A 91 3.13 8.46 -6.42
C THR A 91 1.76 9.07 -6.73
N GLU A 92 0.76 8.85 -5.86
CA GLU A 92 -0.57 9.46 -5.97
C GLU A 92 -0.48 10.99 -5.96
N ASN A 93 0.27 11.56 -5.02
CA ASN A 93 0.44 13.01 -4.89
C ASN A 93 1.09 13.61 -6.15
N ILE A 94 2.14 12.97 -6.68
CA ILE A 94 2.78 13.41 -7.92
C ILE A 94 1.77 13.37 -9.08
N CYS A 95 1.07 12.24 -9.25
CA CYS A 95 0.10 12.05 -10.32
C CYS A 95 -1.03 13.10 -10.26
N THR A 96 -1.61 13.30 -9.08
CA THR A 96 -2.71 14.26 -8.87
C THR A 96 -2.27 15.71 -9.07
N ASN A 97 -1.06 16.08 -8.63
CA ASN A 97 -0.49 17.40 -8.88
C ASN A 97 -0.28 17.65 -10.37
N THR A 98 0.24 16.67 -11.12
CA THR A 98 0.37 16.76 -12.58
C THR A 98 -0.99 16.91 -13.24
N ALA A 99 -1.97 16.08 -12.87
CA ALA A 99 -3.33 16.16 -13.41
C ALA A 99 -3.98 17.53 -13.15
N GLN A 100 -3.71 18.13 -11.98
CA GLN A 100 -4.20 19.46 -11.64
C GLN A 100 -3.51 20.57 -12.46
N SER A 101 -2.19 20.47 -12.67
CA SER A 101 -1.45 21.42 -13.53
C SER A 101 -2.00 21.39 -14.95
N THR A 102 -2.12 20.20 -15.55
CA THR A 102 -2.66 20.01 -16.89
C THR A 102 -4.08 20.55 -17.02
N TYR A 103 -4.96 20.27 -16.05
CA TYR A 103 -6.32 20.82 -16.07
C TYR A 103 -6.33 22.35 -16.02
N THR A 104 -5.45 22.95 -15.21
CA THR A 104 -5.34 24.40 -15.08
C THR A 104 -4.84 25.04 -16.37
N GLU A 105 -3.82 24.45 -17.00
CA GLU A 105 -3.26 24.90 -18.28
C GLU A 105 -4.29 24.80 -19.40
N GLN A 106 -4.97 23.66 -19.54
CA GLN A 106 -6.02 23.46 -20.56
C GLN A 106 -7.20 24.42 -20.37
N THR A 107 -7.57 24.69 -19.12
CA THR A 107 -8.62 25.65 -18.78
C THR A 107 -8.19 27.07 -19.18
N SER A 108 -6.97 27.48 -18.83
CA SER A 108 -6.41 28.78 -19.22
C SER A 108 -6.39 28.95 -20.74
N GLU A 109 -5.94 27.92 -21.46
CA GLU A 109 -5.91 27.90 -22.92
C GLU A 109 -7.31 27.99 -23.54
N THR A 110 -8.29 27.29 -22.97
CA THR A 110 -9.69 27.39 -23.39
C THR A 110 -10.23 28.81 -23.20
N TYR A 111 -9.92 29.45 -22.06
CA TYR A 111 -10.30 30.85 -21.83
C TYR A 111 -9.60 31.82 -22.79
N ARG A 112 -8.32 31.59 -23.12
CA ARG A 112 -7.60 32.38 -24.13
C ARG A 112 -8.30 32.29 -25.49
N GLN A 113 -8.62 31.08 -25.94
CA GLN A 113 -9.32 30.84 -27.21
C GLN A 113 -10.73 31.48 -27.22
N LEU A 114 -11.47 31.37 -26.11
CA LEU A 114 -12.77 32.02 -25.95
C LEU A 114 -12.66 33.55 -26.06
N ASN A 115 -11.68 34.15 -25.41
CA ASN A 115 -11.45 35.60 -25.48
C ASN A 115 -11.06 36.05 -26.90
N GLU A 116 -10.22 35.29 -27.60
CA GLU A 116 -9.88 35.56 -29.01
C GLU A 116 -11.11 35.54 -29.92
N CYS A 117 -12.06 34.62 -29.66
CA CYS A 117 -13.35 34.60 -30.35
C CYS A 117 -14.21 35.83 -30.05
N PHE A 118 -14.18 36.36 -28.82
CA PHE A 118 -14.92 37.59 -28.48
C PHE A 118 -14.31 38.83 -29.12
N VAL A 119 -12.98 38.92 -29.20
CA VAL A 119 -12.28 40.08 -29.77
C VAL A 119 -12.37 40.08 -31.30
N ASN A 120 -12.20 38.93 -31.94
CA ASN A 120 -12.11 38.84 -33.41
C ASN A 120 -13.41 38.41 -34.09
N GLY A 121 -14.46 38.08 -33.31
CA GLY A 121 -15.68 37.46 -33.81
C GLY A 121 -15.52 35.96 -34.09
N LEU A 122 -16.64 35.27 -34.34
CA LEU A 122 -16.61 33.87 -34.79
C LEU A 122 -15.89 33.79 -36.13
N PRO A 123 -14.97 32.82 -36.35
CA PRO A 123 -14.38 32.63 -37.66
C PRO A 123 -15.50 32.48 -38.69
N THR A 124 -15.53 33.37 -39.69
CA THR A 124 -16.48 33.26 -40.79
C THR A 124 -16.23 31.92 -41.46
N ALA A 125 -17.23 31.02 -41.37
CA ALA A 125 -17.19 29.76 -42.09
C ALA A 125 -16.86 30.08 -43.55
N SER A 126 -15.67 29.69 -44.00
CA SER A 126 -15.31 29.80 -45.40
C SER A 126 -16.21 28.82 -46.12
N THR A 127 -17.35 29.30 -46.61
CA THR A 127 -18.17 28.57 -47.57
C THR A 127 -17.26 28.26 -48.74
N ILE A 128 -16.84 26.99 -48.82
CA ILE A 128 -16.19 26.45 -50.01
C ILE A 128 -17.21 26.64 -51.13
N ALA A 129 -16.97 27.64 -51.99
CA ALA A 129 -17.71 27.82 -53.21
C ALA A 129 -17.34 26.64 -54.11
N ILE A 130 -18.23 25.65 -54.19
CA ILE A 130 -18.14 24.58 -55.17
C ILE A 130 -18.63 25.19 -56.48
N ASN A 131 -17.72 25.30 -57.45
CA ASN A 131 -17.98 25.76 -58.81
C ASN A 131 -18.18 24.54 -59.73
#